data_AF-A0A1G7AFP5-F1
#
_entry.id   AF-A0A1G7AFP5-F1
#
_cell.length_a   1.000
_cell.length_b   1.000
_cell.length_c   1.000
_cell.angle_alpha   90.00
_cell.angle_beta   90.00
_cell.angle_gamma   90.00
#
_symmetry.space_group_name_H-M   'P 1'
#
loop_
_entity.id
_entity.type
_entity.pdbx_description
1 polymer ?
#
loop_
_entity_poly.entity_id
_entity_poly.type
_entity_poly.pdbx_seq_one_letter_code
_entity_poly.pdbx_strand_id
1 'polypeptide(L)'
;MRRKADCAPEVMSDLLGRRPDLSHIDRYGGTLLSTTLHGSENAPDRDGADHIACLELALHAGVALPHSAIRSTVREDAAAFLQDWVEAHPGQAV
;
A
#
# COMPACT_ATOMS: atom_id res chain seq x y z
N MET A 1 -9.66 21.74 6.61
CA MET A 1 -9.84 20.33 7.00
C MET A 1 -8.89 19.50 6.13
N ARG A 2 -7.80 18.96 6.69
CA ARG A 2 -6.86 18.14 5.91
C ARG A 2 -7.59 16.87 5.51
N ARG A 3 -7.94 16.75 4.23
CA ARG A 3 -8.43 15.50 3.63
C ARG A 3 -7.36 14.45 3.93
N LYS A 4 -7.65 13.44 4.75
CA LYS A 4 -6.86 12.21 4.73
C LYS A 4 -6.94 11.72 3.29
N ALA A 5 -5.80 11.68 2.62
CA ALA A 5 -5.69 11.10 1.29
C ALA A 5 -5.71 9.58 1.52
N ASP A 6 -6.81 8.92 1.20
CA ASP A 6 -6.92 7.47 1.32
C ASP A 6 -6.51 6.81 -0.01
N CYS A 7 -5.40 7.30 -0.58
CA CYS A 7 -4.70 6.83 -1.77
C CYS A 7 -5.22 7.19 -3.18
N ALA A 8 -4.84 8.38 -3.66
CA ALA A 8 -4.89 8.76 -5.07
C ALA A 8 -3.52 8.45 -5.74
N PRO A 9 -3.45 7.62 -6.79
CA PRO A 9 -2.18 7.18 -7.40
C PRO A 9 -1.29 8.33 -7.88
N GLU A 10 -1.85 9.40 -8.42
CA GLU A 10 -1.08 10.55 -8.92
C GLU A 10 -0.37 11.28 -7.78
N VAL A 11 -1.05 11.44 -6.65
CA VAL A 11 -0.46 12.05 -5.44
C VAL A 11 0.60 11.14 -4.87
N MET A 12 0.35 9.82 -4.83
CA MET A 12 1.33 8.85 -4.37
C MET A 12 2.58 8.85 -5.24
N SER A 13 2.41 8.90 -6.57
CA SER A 13 3.52 8.99 -7.52
C SER A 13 4.37 10.25 -7.30
N ASP A 14 3.75 11.43 -7.14
CA ASP A 14 4.49 12.68 -6.82
C ASP A 14 5.29 12.55 -5.51
N LEU A 15 4.65 11.99 -4.47
CA LEU A 15 5.29 11.81 -3.18
C LEU A 15 6.47 10.82 -3.25
N LEU A 16 6.29 9.68 -3.89
CA LEU A 16 7.36 8.68 -4.09
C LEU A 16 8.50 9.25 -4.96
N GLY A 17 8.19 10.10 -5.93
CA GLY A 17 9.18 10.81 -6.74
C GLY A 17 10.13 11.71 -5.92
N ARG A 18 9.70 12.13 -4.72
CA ARG A 18 10.53 12.88 -3.76
C ARG A 18 11.45 11.99 -2.91
N ARG A 19 11.43 10.67 -3.13
CA ARG A 19 12.24 9.66 -2.44
C ARG A 19 12.09 9.73 -0.90
N PRO A 20 10.87 9.57 -0.38
CA PRO A 20 10.64 9.58 1.05
C PRO A 20 11.30 8.36 1.70
N ASP A 21 11.49 8.43 3.02
CA ASP A 21 11.90 7.26 3.80
C ASP A 21 10.77 6.23 3.84
N LEU A 22 10.93 5.13 3.10
CA LEU A 22 9.96 4.04 3.03
C LEU A 22 9.95 3.14 4.26
N SER A 23 10.92 3.29 5.16
CA SER A 23 10.95 2.61 6.46
C SER A 23 10.20 3.35 7.56
N HIS A 24 9.67 4.54 7.25
CA HIS A 24 8.94 5.34 8.22
C HIS A 24 7.73 4.59 8.80
N ILE A 25 7.66 4.60 10.13
CA ILE A 25 6.53 4.09 10.90
C ILE A 25 5.78 5.30 11.47
N ASP A 26 4.47 5.35 11.21
CA ASP A 26 3.63 6.42 11.72
C ASP A 26 3.39 6.31 13.24
N ARG A 27 2.69 7.30 13.81
CA ARG A 27 2.39 7.33 15.26
C ARG A 27 1.48 6.21 15.76
N TYR A 28 0.91 5.42 14.87
CA TYR A 28 0.03 4.28 15.15
C TYR A 28 0.72 2.94 14.90
N GLY A 29 1.99 2.94 14.47
CA GLY A 29 2.72 1.72 14.14
C GLY A 29 2.54 1.27 12.68
N GLY A 30 1.90 2.08 11.84
CA GLY A 30 1.65 1.75 10.43
C GLY A 30 2.82 2.11 9.52
N THR A 31 3.11 1.25 8.56
CA THR A 31 3.98 1.52 7.41
C THR A 31 3.16 2.06 6.23
N LEU A 32 3.83 2.54 5.17
CA LEU A 32 3.15 2.91 3.92
C LEU A 32 2.25 1.76 3.40
N LEU A 33 2.76 0.53 3.41
CA LEU A 33 2.00 -0.66 2.98
C LEU A 33 0.77 -0.90 3.87
N SER A 34 0.96 -1.02 5.19
CA SER A 34 -0.14 -1.37 6.09
C SER A 34 -1.22 -0.28 6.13
N THR A 35 -0.82 0.98 6.01
CA THR A 35 -1.76 2.11 6.00
C THR A 35 -2.56 2.15 4.69
N THR A 36 -1.94 1.79 3.56
CA THR A 36 -2.64 1.67 2.27
C THR A 36 -3.64 0.53 2.29
N LEU A 37 -3.25 -0.65 2.83
CA LEU A 37 -4.15 -1.78 3.02
C LEU A 37 -5.31 -1.44 3.96
N HIS A 38 -5.02 -0.80 5.09
CA HIS A 38 -6.04 -0.36 6.04
C HIS A 38 -7.07 0.59 5.39
N GLY A 39 -6.60 1.53 4.56
CA GLY A 39 -7.48 2.40 3.76
C GLY A 39 -8.37 1.59 2.82
N SER A 40 -7.79 0.62 2.11
CA SER A 40 -8.50 -0.22 1.14
C SER A 40 -9.65 -1.01 1.77
N GLU A 41 -9.53 -1.39 3.05
CA GLU A 41 -10.48 -2.21 3.79
C GLU A 41 -11.57 -1.38 4.49
N ASN A 42 -11.25 -0.14 4.90
CA ASN A 42 -12.15 0.68 5.71
C ASN A 42 -12.85 1.79 4.92
N ALA A 43 -12.32 2.15 3.74
CA ALA A 43 -12.91 3.14 2.84
C ALA A 43 -12.72 2.75 1.35
N PRO A 44 -13.15 1.54 0.94
CA PRO A 44 -12.90 1.01 -0.41
C PRO A 44 -13.46 1.89 -1.53
N ASP A 45 -14.63 2.48 -1.32
CA ASP A 45 -15.38 3.25 -2.33
C ASP A 45 -15.17 4.77 -2.22
N ARG A 46 -14.08 5.20 -1.60
CA ARG A 46 -13.83 6.63 -1.46
C ARG A 46 -13.53 7.25 -2.83
N ASP A 47 -14.22 8.35 -3.12
CA ASP A 47 -14.09 9.05 -4.40
C ASP A 47 -12.62 9.42 -4.70
N GLY A 48 -12.15 9.00 -5.89
CA GLY A 48 -10.77 9.18 -6.34
C GLY A 48 -9.72 8.23 -5.74
N ALA A 49 -10.11 7.22 -4.96
CA ALA A 49 -9.19 6.23 -4.43
C ALA A 49 -9.00 5.04 -5.38
N ASP A 50 -7.75 4.69 -5.65
CA ASP A 50 -7.37 3.44 -6.32
C ASP A 50 -6.25 2.77 -5.51
N HIS A 51 -6.68 1.90 -4.61
CA HIS A 51 -5.80 1.26 -3.65
C HIS A 51 -4.88 0.22 -4.30
N ILE A 52 -5.31 -0.43 -5.39
CA ILE A 52 -4.48 -1.42 -6.08
C ILE A 52 -3.34 -0.71 -6.81
N ALA A 53 -3.65 0.35 -7.57
CA ALA A 53 -2.61 1.15 -8.23
C ALA A 53 -1.64 1.78 -7.22
N CYS A 54 -2.15 2.20 -6.07
CA CYS A 54 -1.31 2.67 -4.97
C CYS A 54 -0.38 1.59 -4.37
N LEU A 55 -0.91 0.38 -4.13
CA LEU A 55 -0.10 -0.74 -3.65
C LEU A 55 1.00 -1.08 -4.66
N GLU A 56 0.67 -1.14 -5.95
CA GLU A 56 1.62 -1.33 -7.04
C GLU A 56 2.72 -0.27 -7.03
N LEU A 57 2.37 1.02 -6.90
CA LEU A 57 3.35 2.11 -6.80
C LEU A 57 4.26 1.96 -5.56
N ALA A 58 3.71 1.62 -4.40
CA ALA A 58 4.50 1.39 -3.19
C ALA A 58 5.48 0.22 -3.37
N LEU A 59 4.99 -0.89 -3.92
CA LEU A 59 5.80 -2.09 -4.10
C LEU A 59 6.92 -1.85 -5.12
N HIS A 60 6.64 -1.17 -6.24
CA HIS A 60 7.67 -0.74 -7.17
C HIS A 60 8.70 0.22 -6.54
N ALA A 61 8.28 1.07 -5.59
CA ALA A 61 9.19 1.94 -4.87
C ALA A 61 10.09 1.19 -3.86
N GLY A 62 9.79 -0.09 -3.58
CA GLY A 62 10.61 -0.94 -2.72
C GLY A 62 10.19 -0.97 -1.26
N VAL A 63 8.90 -0.72 -0.96
CA VAL A 63 8.41 -1.02 0.41
C VAL A 63 8.59 -2.51 0.72
N ALA A 64 8.87 -2.82 1.98
CA ALA A 64 8.90 -4.21 2.44
C ALA A 64 7.49 -4.82 2.37
N LEU A 65 7.39 -6.09 1.96
CA LEU A 65 6.14 -6.84 1.92
C LEU A 65 6.18 -8.03 2.89
N PRO A 66 5.74 -7.85 4.16
CA PRO A 66 5.73 -8.94 5.12
C PRO A 66 4.73 -10.03 4.73
N HIS A 67 5.10 -11.30 4.87
CA HIS A 67 4.16 -12.41 4.64
C HIS A 67 2.91 -12.34 5.53
N SER A 68 3.02 -11.73 6.71
CA SER A 68 1.87 -11.47 7.58
C SER A 68 0.87 -10.49 6.98
N ALA A 69 1.33 -9.45 6.26
CA ALA A 69 0.46 -8.47 5.63
C ALA A 69 -0.44 -9.13 4.58
N ILE A 70 0.13 -10.04 3.77
CA ILE A 70 -0.61 -10.80 2.75
C ILE A 70 -1.68 -11.67 3.40
N ARG A 71 -1.33 -12.42 4.47
CA ARG A 71 -2.27 -13.29 5.18
C ARG A 71 -3.38 -12.54 5.93
N SER A 72 -3.10 -11.30 6.35
CA SER A 72 -4.03 -10.49 7.14
C SER A 72 -4.88 -9.54 6.29
N THR A 73 -4.62 -9.43 4.99
CA THR A 73 -5.43 -8.62 4.07
C THR A 73 -6.80 -9.28 3.91
N VAL A 74 -7.87 -8.56 4.27
CA VAL A 74 -9.24 -9.09 4.22
C VAL A 74 -9.97 -8.76 2.92
N ARG A 75 -9.48 -7.75 2.18
CA ARG A 75 -10.03 -7.36 0.88
C ARG A 75 -9.52 -8.32 -0.20
N GLU A 76 -10.42 -9.11 -0.78
CA GLU A 76 -10.07 -10.27 -1.63
C GLU A 76 -9.24 -9.91 -2.87
N ASP A 77 -9.58 -8.82 -3.56
CA ASP A 77 -8.85 -8.34 -4.74
C ASP A 77 -7.42 -7.87 -4.40
N ALA A 78 -7.26 -7.16 -3.29
CA ALA A 78 -5.95 -6.75 -2.79
C ALA A 78 -5.11 -7.94 -2.33
N ALA A 79 -5.73 -8.92 -1.66
CA ALA A 79 -5.05 -10.15 -1.25
C ALA A 79 -4.56 -10.94 -2.48
N ALA A 80 -5.40 -11.09 -3.50
CA ALA A 80 -5.02 -11.73 -4.77
C ALA A 80 -3.86 -11.00 -5.45
N PHE A 81 -3.96 -9.66 -5.58
CA PHE A 81 -2.89 -8.83 -6.13
C PHE A 81 -1.55 -9.02 -5.40
N LEU A 82 -1.56 -9.03 -4.05
CA LEU A 82 -0.34 -9.23 -3.27
C LEU A 82 0.27 -10.63 -3.43
N GLN A 83 -0.56 -11.66 -3.61
CA GLN A 83 -0.09 -13.02 -3.88
C GLN A 83 0.60 -13.09 -5.25
N ASP A 84 -0.05 -12.57 -6.29
CA ASP A 84 0.51 -12.49 -7.64
C ASP A 84 1.82 -11.70 -7.66
N TRP A 85 1.86 -10.60 -6.89
CA TRP A 85 3.08 -9.78 -6.76
C TRP A 85 4.25 -10.56 -6.16
N VAL A 86 4.03 -11.31 -5.07
CA VAL A 86 5.09 -12.11 -4.42
C VAL A 86 5.56 -13.25 -5.31
N GLU A 87 4.64 -13.88 -6.06
CA GLU A 87 5.03 -14.90 -7.04
C GLU A 87 5.97 -14.32 -8.10
N ALA A 88 5.69 -13.10 -8.59
CA ALA A 88 6.53 -12.40 -9.55
C ALA A 88 7.84 -11.82 -8.94
N HIS A 89 7.82 -11.45 -7.65
CA HIS A 89 8.91 -10.76 -6.96
C HIS A 89 9.28 -11.43 -5.62
N PRO A 90 9.72 -12.70 -5.61
CA PRO A 90 9.89 -13.47 -4.37
C PRO A 90 10.92 -12.87 -3.40
N GLY A 91 11.88 -12.07 -3.90
CA GLY A 91 12.88 -11.40 -3.07
C GLY A 91 12.39 -10.19 -2.28
N GLN A 92 11.16 -9.71 -2.52
CA GLN A 92 10.56 -8.59 -1.79
C GLN A 92 9.72 -9.04 -0.60
N ALA A 93 9.33 -10.31 -0.57
CA ALA A 93 8.61 -10.89 0.56
C ALA A 93 9.56 -11.11 1.75
N VAL A 94 9.15 -10.64 2.93
CA VAL A 94 9.94 -10.70 4.18
C VAL A 94 9.17 -11.28 5.37
#